data_AF-A0A816BRY9-F1
#
_entry.id   AF-A0A816BRY9-F1
#
_cell.length_a   1.000
_cell.length_b   1.000
_cell.length_c   1.000
_cell.angle_alpha   90.00
_cell.angle_beta   90.00
_cell.angle_gamma   90.00
#
_symmetry.space_group_name_H-M   'P 1'
#
loop_
_entity.id
_entity.type
_entity.pdbx_description
1 polymer ?
#
loop_
_entity_poly.entity_id
_entity_poly.type
_entity_poly.pdbx_seq_one_letter_code
_entity_poly.pdbx_strand_id
1 'polypeptide(L)'
;MLLILSEELNDDCLPYQTRFLMMINDISIDQQFFKLCDELFETKDDNTMEIFPKQISSFPCQSIVSSDIWYLYRINIKTEKDKLGFVVPSKLDELPNFCLYTGNNEMQTVDIVYVKTIDYRNYRNQLEYFAKYLFENVFNGIVNSLHSIIEFNIEHSSFKLLPCLLKSESDLNEIDCERMLSICNRLNKSVEHQSPLSMSELYVAWHLPHKPLYAIMPDTAPSKRTSDLWVHKTKSEAIKTYADYFEKKLPNISIRRDALMATMKAVSYPRINYLNEVSTGKKENKNSTNDYILSQLVYYPIELLHYAPVNQADLKLFYKLPSILVRLTQLHWIEQLRRLFASKLQIYSLTNVEQMRTPVAFSDCLTKIDHQPVTPLFITRRPLLPLTLLTYNSATINNDLTNEQPSPDILFQAITRRSCSEQMDNENFEVLGDSFLKLMVSMALYYRYPSASPGLLTAKKIKQISNENLYRLAVQKQLKNYLNVKKIVFRGKDANWLPPGYKINEPELTTGQQYSHQNAKRKAFSDMIEAFIGAFLISTNYITTIKFMDWLGLDVMPNNTQDHVVEPPSILRSNIATNNNIQINEIMKKFFADRVFAEIETKIQYVFKNKAYLIAAFT
;
A
#
# COMPACT_ATOMS: atom_id res chain seq x y z
N MET A 1 -19.53 -7.10 -27.22
CA MET A 1 -18.28 -7.87 -27.10
C MET A 1 -18.14 -8.92 -28.21
N LEU A 2 -19.12 -9.80 -28.44
CA LEU A 2 -19.05 -10.82 -29.51
C LEU A 2 -19.13 -10.31 -30.96
N LEU A 3 -19.72 -9.13 -31.21
CA LEU A 3 -19.75 -8.48 -32.53
C LEU A 3 -18.46 -7.72 -32.88
N ILE A 4 -17.60 -7.44 -31.89
CA ILE A 4 -16.35 -6.69 -32.09
C ILE A 4 -15.21 -7.64 -32.49
N LEU A 5 -15.29 -8.92 -32.08
CA LEU A 5 -14.30 -9.94 -32.43
C LEU A 5 -14.42 -10.48 -33.86
N SER A 6 -15.49 -10.16 -34.60
CA SER A 6 -15.66 -10.63 -35.98
C SER A 6 -15.05 -9.70 -37.03
N GLU A 7 -14.75 -8.44 -36.70
CA GLU A 7 -14.19 -7.46 -37.65
C GLU A 7 -12.65 -7.48 -37.72
N GLU A 8 -11.96 -8.13 -36.77
CA GLU A 8 -10.48 -8.16 -36.71
C GLU A 8 -9.85 -9.46 -37.25
N LEU A 9 -10.63 -10.40 -37.78
CA LEU A 9 -10.11 -11.65 -38.35
C LEU A 9 -10.03 -11.55 -39.88
N ASN A 10 -8.81 -11.34 -40.39
CA ASN A 10 -8.48 -11.34 -41.83
C ASN A 10 -8.95 -12.62 -42.56
N ASP A 11 -9.24 -12.47 -43.86
CA ASP A 11 -9.89 -13.42 -44.80
C ASP A 11 -9.30 -14.85 -44.91
N ASP A 12 -8.18 -15.17 -44.26
CA ASP A 12 -7.55 -16.49 -44.33
C ASP A 12 -8.15 -17.55 -43.37
N CYS A 13 -9.16 -17.19 -42.56
CA CYS A 13 -9.76 -18.08 -41.55
C CYS A 13 -11.19 -18.56 -41.86
N LEU A 14 -11.59 -18.57 -43.14
CA LEU A 14 -12.93 -19.00 -43.60
C LEU A 14 -13.40 -20.39 -43.09
N PRO A 15 -12.55 -21.42 -42.88
CA PRO A 15 -13.00 -22.72 -42.37
C PRO A 15 -13.41 -22.71 -40.89
N TYR A 16 -12.93 -21.73 -40.11
CA TYR A 16 -13.16 -21.65 -38.66
C TYR A 16 -14.45 -20.89 -38.31
N GLN A 17 -14.85 -19.92 -39.13
CA GLN A 17 -16.09 -19.16 -38.93
C GLN A 17 -17.34 -20.05 -39.05
N THR A 18 -17.38 -20.97 -40.01
CA THR A 18 -18.51 -21.88 -40.21
C THR A 18 -18.64 -22.91 -39.08
N ARG A 19 -17.52 -23.34 -38.49
CA ARG A 19 -17.49 -24.26 -37.33
C ARG A 19 -17.89 -23.56 -36.03
N PHE A 20 -17.56 -22.26 -35.90
CA PHE A 20 -17.89 -21.45 -34.73
C PHE A 20 -19.39 -21.09 -34.68
N LEU A 21 -19.99 -20.76 -35.83
CA LEU A 21 -21.43 -20.48 -35.94
C LEU A 21 -22.31 -21.73 -35.70
N MET A 22 -21.82 -22.93 -36.03
CA MET A 22 -22.54 -24.18 -35.74
C MET A 22 -22.44 -24.62 -34.26
N MET A 23 -21.47 -24.14 -33.49
CA MET A 23 -21.30 -24.49 -32.06
C MET A 23 -22.12 -23.62 -31.10
N ILE A 24 -22.56 -22.43 -31.52
CA ILE A 24 -23.28 -21.48 -30.65
C ILE A 24 -24.72 -21.92 -30.36
N ASN A 25 -25.30 -22.81 -31.18
CA ASN A 25 -26.71 -23.20 -31.03
C ASN A 25 -26.98 -24.33 -30.02
N ASP A 26 -25.97 -24.97 -29.40
CA ASP A 26 -26.26 -26.18 -28.62
C ASP A 26 -25.46 -26.46 -27.32
N ILE A 27 -24.54 -25.61 -26.83
CA ILE A 27 -23.63 -26.06 -25.75
C ILE A 27 -23.36 -25.02 -24.64
N SER A 28 -23.45 -25.50 -23.39
CA SER A 28 -23.09 -24.86 -22.12
C SER A 28 -21.70 -24.22 -22.15
N ILE A 29 -21.66 -22.90 -21.95
CA ILE A 29 -20.51 -21.99 -22.14
C ILE A 29 -19.36 -22.22 -21.14
N ASP A 30 -19.58 -22.87 -20.01
CA ASP A 30 -18.60 -22.86 -18.92
C ASP A 30 -17.34 -23.70 -19.23
N GLN A 31 -17.45 -24.98 -19.55
CA GLN A 31 -16.28 -25.89 -19.54
C GLN A 31 -15.27 -25.68 -20.68
N GLN A 32 -15.69 -25.24 -21.86
CA GLN A 32 -14.76 -25.01 -22.98
C GLN A 32 -14.17 -23.60 -22.99
N PHE A 33 -14.86 -22.60 -22.43
CA PHE A 33 -14.25 -21.28 -22.17
C PHE A 33 -13.07 -21.40 -21.20
N PHE A 34 -13.18 -22.26 -20.19
CA PHE A 34 -12.06 -22.57 -19.28
C PHE A 34 -10.88 -23.22 -19.99
N LYS A 35 -11.14 -24.11 -20.96
CA LYS A 35 -10.09 -24.74 -21.76
C LYS A 35 -9.40 -23.76 -22.72
N LEU A 36 -10.17 -22.83 -23.28
CA LEU A 36 -9.65 -21.76 -24.15
C LEU A 36 -8.80 -20.75 -23.37
N CYS A 37 -9.18 -20.45 -22.12
CA CYS A 37 -8.34 -19.67 -21.20
C CYS A 37 -7.05 -20.42 -20.85
N ASP A 38 -7.14 -21.71 -20.51
CA ASP A 38 -5.94 -22.53 -20.25
C ASP A 38 -5.01 -22.56 -21.49
N GLU A 39 -5.54 -22.72 -22.72
CA GLU A 39 -4.75 -22.70 -23.97
C GLU A 39 -4.20 -21.31 -24.34
N LEU A 40 -4.91 -20.22 -24.03
CA LEU A 40 -4.42 -18.84 -24.25
C LEU A 40 -3.36 -18.41 -23.22
N PHE A 41 -3.36 -18.98 -22.01
CA PHE A 41 -2.41 -18.66 -20.93
C PHE A 41 -1.26 -19.68 -20.79
N GLU A 42 -1.25 -20.78 -21.56
CA GLU A 42 -0.16 -21.78 -21.57
C GLU A 42 1.04 -21.42 -22.49
N THR A 43 1.04 -20.26 -23.14
CA THR A 43 2.19 -19.85 -23.97
C THR A 43 3.18 -18.98 -23.20
N LYS A 44 3.97 -19.62 -22.33
CA LYS A 44 5.40 -19.39 -22.01
C LYS A 44 5.73 -19.80 -20.56
N ASP A 45 6.86 -20.48 -20.42
CA ASP A 45 7.49 -21.03 -19.20
C ASP A 45 7.81 -20.05 -18.04
N ASP A 46 7.17 -18.89 -17.97
CA ASP A 46 7.41 -17.94 -16.90
C ASP A 46 6.35 -18.08 -15.80
N ASN A 47 6.74 -18.68 -14.68
CA ASN A 47 5.99 -18.77 -13.41
C ASN A 47 5.65 -17.39 -12.77
N THR A 48 5.84 -16.31 -13.51
CA THR A 48 5.66 -14.91 -13.11
C THR A 48 4.53 -14.29 -13.93
N MET A 49 3.62 -13.61 -13.24
CA MET A 49 2.51 -12.88 -13.83
C MET A 49 2.75 -11.39 -13.69
N GLU A 50 2.39 -10.67 -14.75
CA GLU A 50 2.41 -9.22 -14.79
C GLU A 50 1.17 -8.66 -14.09
N ILE A 51 1.42 -7.79 -13.11
CA ILE A 51 0.45 -6.99 -12.39
C ILE A 51 0.58 -5.59 -12.93
N PHE A 52 -0.54 -4.95 -13.22
CA PHE A 52 -0.54 -3.53 -13.54
C PHE A 52 -0.72 -2.73 -12.24
N PRO A 53 0.32 -2.09 -11.65
CA PRO A 53 0.13 -1.06 -10.65
C PRO A 53 -0.97 -0.10 -11.08
N LYS A 54 -1.94 0.10 -10.19
CA LYS A 54 -3.10 0.94 -10.45
C LYS A 54 -2.78 2.42 -10.65
N GLN A 55 -1.51 2.82 -10.65
CA GLN A 55 -1.11 4.11 -11.19
C GLN A 55 -1.50 4.30 -12.67
N ILE A 56 -2.07 3.29 -13.35
CA ILE A 56 -2.58 3.42 -14.72
C ILE A 56 -3.93 2.73 -14.96
N SER A 57 -4.36 1.76 -14.15
CA SER A 57 -5.67 1.11 -14.39
C SER A 57 -6.82 1.97 -13.87
N SER A 58 -7.41 2.73 -14.80
CA SER A 58 -8.81 3.14 -14.71
C SER A 58 -9.67 1.87 -14.61
N PHE A 59 -10.00 1.46 -13.39
CA PHE A 59 -11.35 0.93 -13.23
C PHE A 59 -12.30 2.01 -13.76
N PRO A 60 -13.45 1.65 -14.35
CA PRO A 60 -14.44 2.65 -14.73
C PRO A 60 -14.86 3.34 -13.44
N CYS A 61 -14.16 4.43 -13.10
CA CYS A 61 -14.73 5.52 -12.35
C CYS A 61 -15.94 5.84 -13.20
N GLN A 62 -17.11 5.38 -12.76
CA GLN A 62 -18.40 5.76 -13.31
C GLN A 62 -18.24 7.20 -13.72
N SER A 63 -18.25 7.47 -15.03
CA SER A 63 -18.00 8.76 -15.65
C SER A 63 -18.31 9.89 -14.68
N ILE A 64 -17.31 10.32 -13.88
CA ILE A 64 -17.55 11.36 -12.90
C ILE A 64 -17.54 12.58 -13.78
N VAL A 65 -18.74 13.01 -14.15
CA VAL A 65 -19.02 14.35 -14.67
C VAL A 65 -18.10 15.26 -13.90
N SER A 66 -17.14 15.90 -14.59
CA SER A 66 -16.09 16.68 -13.97
C SER A 66 -16.73 17.70 -13.05
N SER A 67 -16.87 17.35 -11.77
CA SER A 67 -17.46 18.26 -10.81
C SER A 67 -16.42 19.32 -10.57
N ASP A 68 -16.77 20.56 -10.85
CA ASP A 68 -15.93 21.70 -10.52
C ASP A 68 -15.74 21.82 -9.00
N ILE A 69 -16.52 21.08 -8.22
CA ILE A 69 -16.39 20.99 -6.77
C ILE A 69 -15.35 19.92 -6.41
N TRP A 70 -14.28 20.35 -5.75
CA TRP A 70 -13.23 19.50 -5.18
C TRP A 70 -13.24 19.60 -3.65
N TYR A 71 -12.55 18.68 -2.98
CA TYR A 71 -12.49 18.57 -1.52
C TYR A 71 -11.08 18.93 -1.04
N LEU A 72 -11.00 19.90 -0.13
CA LEU A 72 -9.76 20.35 0.50
C LEU A 72 -9.51 19.59 1.79
N TYR A 73 -8.27 19.09 1.94
CA TYR A 73 -7.78 18.43 3.14
C TYR A 73 -6.53 19.13 3.66
N ARG A 74 -6.38 19.13 4.98
CA ARG A 74 -5.20 19.61 5.69
C ARG A 74 -4.35 18.43 6.13
N ILE A 75 -3.04 18.55 5.95
CA ILE A 75 -2.05 17.60 6.44
C ILE A 75 -1.49 18.16 7.75
N ASN A 76 -1.76 17.48 8.86
CA ASN A 76 -1.18 17.78 10.16
C ASN A 76 -0.04 16.81 10.44
N ILE A 77 1.15 17.31 10.74
CA ILE A 77 2.24 16.49 11.28
C ILE A 77 2.40 16.90 12.73
N LYS A 78 2.15 16.00 13.70
CA LYS A 78 1.99 16.37 15.13
C LYS A 78 3.15 17.18 15.74
N THR A 79 4.35 17.09 15.17
CA THR A 79 5.55 17.79 15.63
C THR A 79 5.77 19.14 14.96
N GLU A 80 4.99 19.49 13.93
CA GLU A 80 5.18 20.68 13.09
C GLU A 80 3.84 21.42 12.90
N LYS A 81 3.86 22.76 13.00
CA LYS A 81 2.68 23.57 12.64
C LYS A 81 2.63 23.70 11.12
N ASP A 82 2.20 22.63 10.46
CA ASP A 82 2.27 22.54 9.01
C ASP A 82 1.15 23.27 8.30
N LYS A 83 1.57 24.03 7.28
CA LYS A 83 0.71 24.82 6.39
C LYS A 83 0.48 24.07 5.07
N LEU A 84 0.36 22.75 5.14
CA LEU A 84 0.22 21.87 3.98
C LEU A 84 -1.22 21.36 3.86
N GLY A 85 -1.69 21.31 2.63
CA GLY A 85 -2.93 20.67 2.29
C GLY A 85 -2.85 20.01 0.92
N PHE A 86 -3.95 19.40 0.53
CA PHE A 86 -4.14 18.91 -0.82
C PHE A 86 -5.61 18.95 -1.20
N VAL A 87 -5.87 18.92 -2.49
CA VAL A 87 -7.22 18.89 -3.04
C VAL A 87 -7.42 17.66 -3.90
N VAL A 88 -8.62 17.09 -3.85
CA VAL A 88 -9.04 15.89 -4.60
C VAL A 88 -10.47 16.05 -5.13
N PRO A 89 -10.82 15.47 -6.30
CA PRO A 89 -12.15 15.61 -6.88
C PRO A 89 -13.21 14.78 -6.16
N SER A 90 -12.82 13.72 -5.47
CA SER A 90 -13.73 12.83 -4.73
C SER A 90 -13.47 12.91 -3.25
N LYS A 91 -14.53 12.94 -2.43
CA LYS A 91 -14.40 12.90 -0.98
C LYS A 91 -13.69 11.61 -0.57
N LEU A 92 -12.67 11.75 0.25
CA LEU A 92 -11.98 10.64 0.90
C LEU A 92 -12.76 10.31 2.17
N ASP A 93 -12.99 9.02 2.41
CA ASP A 93 -13.53 8.55 3.68
C ASP A 93 -12.48 8.78 4.79
N GLU A 94 -12.82 8.51 6.05
CA GLU A 94 -11.89 8.68 7.17
C GLU A 94 -10.60 7.89 6.93
N LEU A 95 -9.53 8.62 6.57
CA LEU A 95 -8.22 8.04 6.33
C LEU A 95 -7.54 7.78 7.68
N PRO A 96 -6.93 6.59 7.88
CA PRO A 96 -6.19 6.33 9.09
C PRO A 96 -4.95 7.24 9.16
N ASN A 97 -4.55 7.54 10.39
CA ASN A 97 -3.27 8.18 10.65
C ASN A 97 -2.13 7.24 10.28
N PHE A 98 -1.04 7.78 9.75
CA PHE A 98 0.15 6.99 9.45
C PHE A 98 1.42 7.71 9.90
N CYS A 99 2.51 6.96 9.99
CA CYS A 99 3.77 7.46 10.52
C CYS A 99 4.80 7.72 9.43
N LEU A 100 5.61 8.76 9.66
CA LEU A 100 6.84 9.05 8.94
C LEU A 100 8.03 8.93 9.89
N TYR A 101 9.18 8.51 9.36
CA TYR A 101 10.40 8.27 10.12
C TYR A 101 11.51 9.20 9.65
N THR A 102 11.92 10.12 10.52
CA THR A 102 12.98 11.07 10.20
C THR A 102 14.34 10.37 10.09
N GLY A 103 15.38 11.12 9.68
CA GLY A 103 16.75 10.58 9.59
C GLY A 103 17.30 10.03 10.93
N ASN A 104 16.75 10.47 12.05
CA ASN A 104 17.10 10.01 13.40
C ASN A 104 16.19 8.86 13.89
N ASN A 105 15.36 8.28 13.02
CA ASN A 105 14.30 7.33 13.37
C ASN A 105 13.25 7.86 14.35
N GLU A 106 13.10 9.18 14.45
CA GLU A 106 11.98 9.75 15.20
C GLU A 106 10.68 9.58 14.39
N MET A 107 9.66 9.06 15.06
CA MET A 107 8.35 8.82 14.47
C MET A 107 7.51 10.11 14.52
N GLN A 108 7.04 10.55 13.36
CA GLN A 108 6.13 11.68 13.21
C GLN A 108 4.80 11.17 12.65
N THR A 109 3.71 11.34 13.43
CA THR A 109 2.37 10.96 12.97
C THR A 109 1.81 12.03 12.04
N VAL A 110 1.29 11.58 10.89
CA VAL A 110 0.53 12.36 9.92
C VAL A 110 -0.95 12.08 10.13
N ASP A 111 -1.71 13.16 10.28
CA ASP A 111 -3.16 13.18 10.41
C ASP A 111 -3.75 14.01 9.27
N ILE A 112 -4.82 13.50 8.66
CA ILE A 112 -5.43 14.09 7.47
C ILE A 112 -6.85 14.50 7.82
N VAL A 113 -7.09 15.80 7.77
CA VAL A 113 -8.36 16.39 8.23
C VAL A 113 -9.08 17.00 7.05
N TYR A 114 -10.33 16.60 6.83
CA TYR A 114 -11.22 17.26 5.88
C TYR A 114 -11.50 18.69 6.31
N VAL A 115 -11.40 19.63 5.38
CA VAL A 115 -11.56 21.06 5.65
C VAL A 115 -12.87 21.59 5.10
N LYS A 116 -13.02 21.61 3.77
CA LYS A 116 -14.20 22.12 3.07
C LYS A 116 -14.22 21.67 1.62
N THR A 117 -15.34 21.89 0.93
CA THR A 117 -15.41 21.85 -0.53
C THR A 117 -14.96 23.19 -1.12
N ILE A 118 -14.34 23.15 -2.30
CA ILE A 118 -13.88 24.32 -3.05
C ILE A 118 -14.35 24.22 -4.50
N ASP A 119 -14.51 25.37 -5.14
CA ASP A 119 -14.65 25.44 -6.60
C ASP A 119 -13.24 25.44 -7.22
N TYR A 120 -12.90 24.33 -7.88
CA TYR A 120 -11.62 24.08 -8.52
C TYR A 120 -11.29 25.09 -9.62
N ARG A 121 -12.30 25.62 -10.33
CA ARG A 121 -12.06 26.56 -11.44
C ARG A 121 -11.31 27.82 -10.99
N ASN A 122 -11.57 28.26 -9.76
CA ASN A 122 -10.96 29.45 -9.18
C ASN A 122 -9.47 29.27 -8.84
N TYR A 123 -9.03 28.02 -8.65
CA TYR A 123 -7.68 27.68 -8.18
C TYR A 123 -6.88 26.83 -9.17
N ARG A 124 -7.50 26.38 -10.27
CA ARG A 124 -6.97 25.41 -11.22
C ARG A 124 -5.55 25.75 -11.66
N ASN A 125 -5.35 26.94 -12.21
CA ASN A 125 -4.07 27.36 -12.78
C ASN A 125 -2.98 27.42 -11.71
N GLN A 126 -3.29 27.95 -10.52
CA GLN A 126 -2.34 28.10 -9.42
C GLN A 126 -1.95 26.74 -8.83
N LEU A 127 -2.92 25.84 -8.64
CA LEU A 127 -2.68 24.51 -8.09
C LEU A 127 -1.89 23.62 -9.04
N GLU A 128 -2.30 23.57 -10.32
CA GLU A 128 -1.60 22.78 -11.34
C GLU A 128 -0.17 23.30 -11.54
N TYR A 129 0.02 24.62 -11.64
CA TYR A 129 1.34 25.22 -11.79
C TYR A 129 2.24 24.96 -10.58
N PHE A 130 1.70 25.08 -9.35
CA PHE A 130 2.44 24.80 -8.13
C PHE A 130 2.83 23.33 -8.00
N ALA A 131 1.91 22.40 -8.29
CA ALA A 131 2.20 20.97 -8.29
C ALA A 131 3.34 20.65 -9.27
N LYS A 132 3.23 21.11 -10.51
CA LYS A 132 4.26 20.96 -11.54
C LYS A 132 5.60 21.53 -11.07
N TYR A 133 5.59 22.75 -10.51
CA TYR A 133 6.79 23.40 -9.99
C TYR A 133 7.51 22.57 -8.92
N LEU A 134 6.76 22.02 -7.94
CA LEU A 134 7.31 21.19 -6.88
C LEU A 134 8.01 19.93 -7.43
N PHE A 135 7.33 19.20 -8.30
CA PHE A 135 7.84 17.93 -8.83
C PHE A 135 9.02 18.10 -9.79
N GLU A 136 9.04 19.17 -10.58
CA GLU A 136 10.12 19.45 -11.55
C GLU A 136 11.34 20.13 -10.90
N ASN A 137 11.12 21.09 -10.00
CA ASN A 137 12.20 21.95 -9.51
C ASN A 137 12.61 21.65 -8.06
N VAL A 138 11.67 21.27 -7.18
CA VAL A 138 11.95 21.13 -5.74
C VAL A 138 12.40 19.71 -5.41
N PHE A 139 11.70 18.70 -5.91
CA PHE A 139 12.04 17.30 -5.67
C PHE A 139 13.10 16.76 -6.61
N ASN A 140 14.05 17.62 -7.00
CA ASN A 140 15.20 17.41 -7.90
C ASN A 140 15.52 15.94 -8.20
N GLY A 141 15.02 15.41 -9.31
CA GLY A 141 15.27 14.05 -9.78
C GLY A 141 14.12 13.06 -9.61
N ILE A 142 12.96 13.45 -9.08
CA ILE A 142 11.73 12.66 -9.21
C ILE A 142 11.25 12.72 -10.66
N VAL A 143 11.06 13.94 -11.21
CA VAL A 143 10.60 14.11 -12.60
C VAL A 143 11.77 14.34 -13.57
N ASN A 144 12.87 14.94 -13.11
CA ASN A 144 13.97 15.32 -14.01
C ASN A 144 14.71 14.14 -14.67
N SER A 145 14.68 12.95 -14.07
CA SER A 145 15.20 11.74 -14.72
C SER A 145 14.22 11.12 -15.73
N LEU A 146 12.98 11.63 -15.82
CA LEU A 146 11.83 10.96 -16.42
C LEU A 146 11.00 11.83 -17.38
N HIS A 147 11.39 13.09 -17.64
CA HIS A 147 10.64 14.05 -18.47
C HIS A 147 10.24 13.54 -19.86
N SER A 148 10.94 12.55 -20.42
CA SER A 148 10.57 11.93 -21.70
C SER A 148 9.44 10.88 -21.60
N ILE A 149 9.13 10.38 -20.40
CA ILE A 149 8.22 9.24 -20.18
C ILE A 149 6.91 9.69 -19.51
N ILE A 150 6.99 10.68 -18.61
CA ILE A 150 5.85 11.15 -17.82
C ILE A 150 5.47 12.58 -18.20
N GLU A 151 4.17 12.84 -18.32
CA GLU A 151 3.61 14.17 -18.60
C GLU A 151 2.66 14.59 -17.49
N PHE A 152 2.72 15.86 -17.09
CA PHE A 152 1.72 16.42 -16.19
C PHE A 152 0.39 16.55 -16.94
N ASN A 153 -0.60 15.75 -16.55
CA ASN A 153 -1.95 15.80 -17.07
C ASN A 153 -2.91 15.30 -15.99
N ILE A 154 -3.53 16.25 -15.27
CA ILE A 154 -4.43 15.93 -14.16
C ILE A 154 -5.69 15.20 -14.61
N GLU A 155 -6.18 15.46 -15.83
CA GLU A 155 -7.42 14.89 -16.34
C GLU A 155 -7.30 13.39 -16.61
N HIS A 156 -6.15 12.98 -17.12
CA HIS A 156 -5.81 11.59 -17.44
C HIS A 156 -4.90 10.90 -16.41
N SER A 157 -4.60 11.57 -15.29
CA SER A 157 -3.85 10.95 -14.19
C SER A 157 -4.70 9.90 -13.49
N SER A 158 -4.06 8.80 -13.09
CA SER A 158 -4.70 7.72 -12.31
C SER A 158 -5.14 8.15 -10.92
N PHE A 159 -4.46 9.14 -10.34
CA PHE A 159 -4.83 9.69 -9.06
C PHE A 159 -4.78 11.22 -9.10
N LYS A 160 -5.97 11.81 -9.14
CA LYS A 160 -6.18 13.26 -9.21
C LYS A 160 -6.02 13.86 -7.83
N LEU A 161 -4.81 14.31 -7.51
CA LEU A 161 -4.50 15.01 -6.27
C LEU A 161 -3.51 16.12 -6.55
N LEU A 162 -3.79 17.34 -6.05
CA LEU A 162 -2.89 18.47 -6.15
C LEU A 162 -2.51 18.99 -4.76
N PRO A 163 -1.21 19.07 -4.43
CA PRO A 163 -0.76 19.67 -3.17
C PRO A 163 -0.98 21.18 -3.16
N CYS A 164 -1.23 21.75 -1.98
CA CYS A 164 -1.43 23.19 -1.80
C CYS A 164 -0.88 23.68 -0.46
N LEU A 165 -0.78 25.00 -0.31
CA LEU A 165 -0.45 25.66 0.95
C LEU A 165 -1.71 26.26 1.58
N LEU A 166 -1.71 26.36 2.92
CA LEU A 166 -2.80 26.95 3.71
C LEU A 166 -2.34 28.23 4.45
N LYS A 167 -3.26 29.19 4.61
CA LYS A 167 -3.00 30.45 5.35
C LYS A 167 -2.84 30.22 6.86
N SER A 168 -2.17 31.16 7.56
CA SER A 168 -1.69 30.92 8.93
C SER A 168 -2.40 31.56 10.12
N GLU A 169 -3.17 32.64 9.97
CA GLU A 169 -3.48 33.50 11.13
C GLU A 169 -4.97 33.82 11.38
N SER A 170 -5.92 33.24 10.66
CA SER A 170 -7.35 33.31 11.05
C SER A 170 -8.20 32.27 10.32
N ASP A 171 -7.91 32.04 9.04
CA ASP A 171 -8.57 31.01 8.23
C ASP A 171 -7.58 29.93 7.78
N LEU A 172 -7.21 29.02 8.69
CA LEU A 172 -6.42 27.79 8.38
C LEU A 172 -7.09 26.87 7.33
N ASN A 173 -8.25 27.29 6.82
CA ASN A 173 -9.11 26.57 5.89
C ASN A 173 -9.12 27.19 4.48
N GLU A 174 -8.23 28.16 4.20
CA GLU A 174 -8.07 28.76 2.88
C GLU A 174 -6.74 28.43 2.23
N ILE A 175 -6.79 28.28 0.91
CA ILE A 175 -5.61 28.05 0.06
C ILE A 175 -4.82 29.36 -0.06
N ASP A 176 -3.52 29.28 0.22
CA ASP A 176 -2.58 30.40 0.14
C ASP A 176 -1.96 30.50 -1.26
N CYS A 177 -2.75 31.01 -2.21
CA CYS A 177 -2.32 31.18 -3.60
C CYS A 177 -1.17 32.18 -3.75
N GLU A 178 -1.13 33.24 -2.93
CA GLU A 178 -0.09 34.26 -2.98
C GLU A 178 1.27 33.67 -2.62
N ARG A 179 1.34 32.86 -1.55
CA ARG A 179 2.58 32.18 -1.18
C ARG A 179 3.00 31.13 -2.20
N MET A 180 2.05 30.37 -2.75
CA MET A 180 2.35 29.40 -3.83
C MET A 180 2.97 30.10 -5.05
N LEU A 181 2.36 31.20 -5.52
CA LEU A 181 2.88 31.99 -6.65
C LEU A 181 4.24 32.63 -6.32
N SER A 182 4.42 33.14 -5.10
CA SER A 182 5.69 33.69 -4.63
C SER A 182 6.81 32.65 -4.67
N ILE A 183 6.53 31.40 -4.28
CA ILE A 183 7.47 30.27 -4.36
C ILE A 183 7.79 29.93 -5.82
N CYS A 184 6.78 29.79 -6.69
CA CYS A 184 7.00 29.46 -8.09
C CYS A 184 7.82 30.53 -8.84
N ASN A 185 7.63 31.80 -8.50
CA ASN A 185 8.35 32.92 -9.11
C ASN A 185 9.81 33.08 -8.63
N ARG A 186 10.28 32.24 -7.69
CA ARG A 186 11.63 32.36 -7.13
C ARG A 186 12.74 32.17 -8.17
N LEU A 187 12.52 31.32 -9.17
CA LEU A 187 13.50 31.09 -10.25
C LEU A 187 13.68 32.32 -11.14
N ASN A 188 12.73 33.24 -11.15
CA ASN A 188 12.84 34.50 -11.90
C ASN A 188 13.62 35.57 -11.12
N LYS A 189 13.94 35.33 -9.84
CA LYS A 189 14.73 36.27 -9.04
C LYS A 189 16.20 36.15 -9.41
N SER A 190 16.80 37.27 -9.83
CA SER A 190 18.24 37.40 -9.95
C SER A 190 18.86 37.76 -8.61
N VAL A 191 20.07 37.26 -8.35
CA VAL A 191 20.87 37.72 -7.22
C VAL A 191 21.52 39.04 -7.62
N GLU A 192 21.07 40.14 -7.03
CA GLU A 192 21.67 41.45 -7.27
C GLU A 192 23.04 41.53 -6.62
N HIS A 193 24.02 42.02 -7.37
CA HIS A 193 25.43 42.01 -6.96
C HIS A 193 25.79 42.89 -5.76
N GLN A 194 24.88 43.75 -5.29
CA GLN A 194 25.09 44.68 -4.16
C GLN A 194 24.23 44.36 -2.95
N SER A 195 23.32 43.38 -3.05
CA SER A 195 22.38 43.05 -1.99
C SER A 195 22.97 41.97 -1.07
N PRO A 196 22.86 42.11 0.27
CA PRO A 196 23.38 41.11 1.19
C PRO A 196 22.64 39.79 0.96
N LEU A 197 23.40 38.70 0.87
CA LEU A 197 22.83 37.37 0.73
C LEU A 197 22.20 36.96 2.08
N SER A 198 21.00 36.39 2.03
CA SER A 198 20.25 36.04 3.24
C SER A 198 20.59 34.62 3.69
N MET A 199 20.74 34.44 5.00
CA MET A 199 20.88 33.11 5.62
C MET A 199 19.60 32.27 5.56
N SER A 200 18.42 32.89 5.42
CA SER A 200 17.16 32.16 5.28
C SER A 200 16.98 31.55 3.89
N GLU A 201 17.78 32.00 2.93
CA GLU A 201 17.69 31.64 1.53
C GLU A 201 18.64 30.51 1.15
N LEU A 202 18.28 29.81 0.09
CA LEU A 202 19.12 28.79 -0.53
C LEU A 202 19.55 29.25 -1.91
N TYR A 203 20.75 28.83 -2.30
CA TYR A 203 21.39 29.24 -3.54
C TYR A 203 21.90 28.03 -4.31
N VAL A 204 21.98 28.18 -5.64
CA VAL A 204 22.58 27.21 -6.56
C VAL A 204 23.62 27.90 -7.41
N ALA A 205 24.74 27.23 -7.64
CA ALA A 205 25.73 27.67 -8.60
C ALA A 205 25.29 27.24 -10.01
N TRP A 206 24.98 28.20 -10.88
CA TRP A 206 24.22 27.92 -12.11
C TRP A 206 24.99 27.12 -13.16
N HIS A 207 26.31 27.23 -13.16
CA HIS A 207 27.20 26.52 -14.08
C HIS A 207 27.42 25.05 -13.69
N LEU A 208 26.95 24.60 -12.52
CA LEU A 208 27.10 23.20 -12.11
C LEU A 208 25.98 22.33 -12.68
N PRO A 209 26.29 21.15 -13.25
CA PRO A 209 25.32 20.30 -13.92
C PRO A 209 24.21 19.77 -12.97
N HIS A 210 24.55 19.48 -11.72
CA HIS A 210 23.62 18.90 -10.74
C HIS A 210 22.96 19.94 -9.81
N LYS A 211 23.29 21.24 -9.98
CA LYS A 211 22.76 22.37 -9.19
C LYS A 211 22.60 22.04 -7.68
N PRO A 212 23.69 21.71 -6.96
CA PRO A 212 23.63 21.44 -5.53
C PRO A 212 23.16 22.68 -4.76
N LEU A 213 22.44 22.44 -3.65
CA LEU A 213 21.93 23.51 -2.78
C LEU A 213 23.02 23.99 -1.83
N TYR A 214 23.04 25.30 -1.62
CA TYR A 214 23.96 25.96 -0.72
C TYR A 214 23.23 26.93 0.20
N ALA A 215 23.64 26.96 1.47
CA ALA A 215 23.19 27.95 2.45
C ALA A 215 24.34 28.91 2.76
N ILE A 216 24.00 30.18 2.96
CA ILE A 216 24.96 31.22 3.34
C ILE A 216 25.36 31.05 4.79
N MET A 217 26.67 31.12 5.03
CA MET A 217 27.21 31.12 6.39
C MET A 217 27.19 32.55 6.96
N PRO A 218 27.04 32.71 8.28
CA PRO A 218 27.05 34.02 8.93
C PRO A 218 28.39 34.76 8.70
N ASP A 219 28.36 36.10 8.80
CA ASP A 219 29.51 36.99 8.56
C ASP A 219 30.73 36.72 9.45
N THR A 220 30.56 35.93 10.52
CA THR A 220 31.66 35.43 11.37
C THR A 220 32.50 34.34 10.69
N ALA A 221 32.04 33.80 9.56
CA ALA A 221 32.75 32.78 8.81
C ALA A 221 33.92 33.40 8.01
N PRO A 222 34.95 32.60 7.66
CA PRO A 222 36.06 33.10 6.84
C PRO A 222 35.53 33.70 5.54
N SER A 223 35.93 34.92 5.21
CA SER A 223 35.61 35.57 3.94
C SER A 223 36.78 35.44 2.97
N LYS A 224 36.50 35.27 1.68
CA LYS A 224 37.50 35.34 0.62
C LYS A 224 37.13 36.39 -0.41
N ARG A 225 38.14 36.93 -1.09
CA ARG A 225 37.99 37.80 -2.24
C ARG A 225 38.36 37.07 -3.52
N THR A 226 37.81 37.53 -4.64
CA THR A 226 38.14 36.98 -5.97
C THR A 226 39.62 37.19 -6.34
N SER A 227 40.28 38.16 -5.71
CA SER A 227 41.72 38.46 -5.81
C SER A 227 42.61 37.54 -4.97
N ASP A 228 42.05 36.79 -4.02
CA ASP A 228 42.83 35.90 -3.16
C ASP A 228 43.47 34.76 -3.97
N LEU A 229 44.60 34.26 -3.47
CA LEU A 229 45.33 33.15 -4.07
C LEU A 229 44.47 31.88 -4.14
N TRP A 230 44.46 31.27 -5.32
CA TRP A 230 43.81 29.98 -5.54
C TRP A 230 44.59 28.88 -4.81
N VAL A 231 43.99 28.34 -3.74
CA VAL A 231 44.68 27.44 -2.78
C VAL A 231 44.86 26.02 -3.33
N HIS A 232 44.14 25.64 -4.40
CA HIS A 232 44.24 24.29 -4.96
C HIS A 232 45.36 24.23 -6.03
N LYS A 233 46.39 23.43 -5.76
CA LYS A 233 47.55 23.25 -6.66
C LYS A 233 47.11 22.76 -8.05
N THR A 234 47.05 23.66 -9.02
CA THR A 234 46.95 23.32 -10.45
C THR A 234 48.31 23.47 -11.10
N LYS A 235 48.74 22.50 -11.92
CA LYS A 235 50.01 22.50 -12.68
C LYS A 235 50.14 23.63 -13.73
N SER A 236 49.21 24.57 -13.79
CA SER A 236 49.12 25.60 -14.82
C SER A 236 49.49 26.97 -14.24
N GLU A 237 50.57 27.57 -14.76
CA GLU A 237 51.09 28.89 -14.34
C GLU A 237 50.09 30.05 -14.58
N ALA A 238 49.02 29.82 -15.34
CA ALA A 238 48.01 30.81 -15.71
C ALA A 238 46.89 31.02 -14.67
N ILE A 239 46.75 30.17 -13.65
CA ILE A 239 45.71 30.31 -12.61
C ILE A 239 46.37 30.73 -11.31
N LYS A 240 46.24 32.01 -10.93
CA LYS A 240 46.82 32.54 -9.69
C LYS A 240 45.75 32.86 -8.65
N THR A 241 44.63 33.42 -9.09
CA THR A 241 43.54 33.89 -8.22
C THR A 241 42.24 33.10 -8.42
N TYR A 242 41.29 33.24 -7.50
CA TYR A 242 39.94 32.69 -7.66
C TYR A 242 39.26 33.22 -8.92
N ALA A 243 39.44 34.50 -9.26
CA ALA A 243 38.93 35.07 -10.52
C ALA A 243 39.49 34.35 -11.75
N ASP A 244 40.81 34.11 -11.81
CA ASP A 244 41.44 33.42 -12.95
C ASP A 244 40.91 31.99 -13.10
N TYR A 245 40.63 31.31 -11.98
CA TYR A 245 40.04 29.98 -12.01
C TYR A 245 38.64 29.98 -12.65
N PHE A 246 37.75 30.88 -12.20
CA PHE A 246 36.38 30.93 -12.70
C PHE A 246 36.30 31.44 -14.14
N GLU A 247 37.08 32.46 -14.52
CA GLU A 247 37.13 32.97 -15.90
C GLU A 247 37.70 31.93 -16.86
N LYS A 248 38.71 31.15 -16.45
CA LYS A 248 39.23 30.05 -17.28
C LYS A 248 38.23 28.91 -17.43
N LYS A 249 37.48 28.59 -16.38
CA LYS A 249 36.46 27.54 -16.40
C LYS A 249 35.22 27.97 -17.19
N LEU A 250 34.90 29.26 -17.18
CA LEU A 250 33.73 29.86 -17.81
C LEU A 250 34.17 31.07 -18.66
N PRO A 251 34.68 30.83 -19.88
CA PRO A 251 35.34 31.86 -20.71
C PRO A 251 34.45 33.03 -21.13
N ASN A 252 33.12 32.90 -20.97
CA ASN A 252 32.15 33.92 -21.35
C ASN A 252 31.68 34.81 -20.19
N ILE A 253 32.31 34.69 -19.01
CA ILE A 253 31.92 35.45 -17.81
C ILE A 253 33.13 36.25 -17.33
N SER A 254 32.94 37.56 -17.18
CA SER A 254 33.92 38.41 -16.48
C SER A 254 33.58 38.46 -15.00
N ILE A 255 34.54 38.10 -14.15
CA ILE A 255 34.38 38.14 -12.68
C ILE A 255 34.99 39.43 -12.17
N ARG A 256 34.25 40.16 -11.31
CA ARG A 256 34.79 41.39 -10.73
C ARG A 256 36.05 41.08 -9.92
N ARG A 257 37.13 41.79 -10.24
CA ARG A 257 38.38 41.68 -9.51
C ARG A 257 38.22 42.35 -8.13
N ASP A 258 38.70 41.67 -7.10
CA ASP A 258 38.69 42.09 -5.69
C ASP A 258 37.32 42.16 -4.99
N ALA A 259 36.29 41.52 -5.54
CA ALA A 259 34.98 41.41 -4.90
C ALA A 259 34.96 40.34 -3.79
N LEU A 260 34.16 40.57 -2.74
CA LEU A 260 33.89 39.55 -1.72
C LEU A 260 33.10 38.39 -2.33
N MET A 261 33.53 37.17 -2.00
CA MET A 261 32.87 35.93 -2.41
C MET A 261 31.87 35.50 -1.33
N ALA A 262 30.81 34.83 -1.77
CA ALA A 262 29.86 34.18 -0.88
C ALA A 262 30.52 32.97 -0.20
N THR A 263 30.56 32.98 1.13
CA THR A 263 30.97 31.81 1.93
C THR A 263 29.74 30.95 2.20
N MET A 264 29.75 29.74 1.67
CA MET A 264 28.60 28.85 1.68
C MET A 264 28.92 27.46 2.22
N LYS A 265 27.89 26.79 2.73
CA LYS A 265 27.94 25.37 3.07
C LYS A 265 26.98 24.59 2.19
N ALA A 266 27.42 23.44 1.70
CA ALA A 266 26.57 22.55 0.93
C ALA A 266 25.44 22.01 1.83
N VAL A 267 24.21 22.09 1.33
CA VAL A 267 23.03 21.54 1.98
C VAL A 267 22.71 20.22 1.31
N SER A 268 22.81 19.13 2.08
CA SER A 268 22.37 17.83 1.59
C SER A 268 20.86 17.87 1.36
N TYR A 269 20.41 17.34 0.23
CA TYR A 269 18.99 17.12 0.03
C TYR A 269 18.51 16.12 1.10
N PRO A 270 17.42 16.43 1.82
CA PRO A 270 16.81 15.44 2.70
C PRO A 270 16.50 14.15 1.92
N ARG A 271 16.44 13.03 2.64
CA ARG A 271 15.89 11.76 2.13
C ARG A 271 14.50 12.05 1.53
N ILE A 272 14.01 11.23 0.62
CA ILE A 272 12.66 11.42 0.02
C ILE A 272 11.65 10.46 0.62
N ASN A 273 12.08 9.22 0.87
CA ASN A 273 11.27 8.16 1.43
C ASN A 273 11.32 8.21 2.96
N TYR A 274 10.28 8.70 3.61
CA TYR A 274 10.10 8.73 5.07
C TYR A 274 9.15 7.65 5.58
N LEU A 275 8.69 6.73 4.73
CA LEU A 275 7.77 5.67 5.14
C LEU A 275 8.46 4.57 5.96
N ASN A 276 9.78 4.42 5.79
CA ASN A 276 10.56 3.35 6.40
C ASN A 276 11.65 3.90 7.31
N GLU A 277 11.81 3.27 8.47
CA GLU A 277 12.95 3.47 9.38
C GLU A 277 14.29 3.37 8.64
N VAL A 278 15.26 4.15 9.10
CA VAL A 278 16.65 4.03 8.70
C VAL A 278 17.22 2.80 9.39
N SER A 279 17.51 1.76 8.61
CA SER A 279 18.20 0.57 9.12
C SER A 279 19.61 0.95 9.58
N THR A 280 19.84 1.00 10.89
CA THR A 280 21.14 1.28 11.53
C THR A 280 22.18 0.15 11.34
N GLY A 281 21.84 -0.92 10.61
CA GLY A 281 22.60 -2.18 10.58
C GLY A 281 23.53 -2.44 9.39
N LYS A 282 23.65 -1.54 8.41
CA LYS A 282 24.78 -1.65 7.46
C LYS A 282 25.90 -0.78 7.97
N LYS A 283 27.01 -1.43 8.37
CA LYS A 283 28.31 -0.78 8.60
C LYS A 283 28.42 0.40 7.65
N GLU A 284 28.39 1.62 8.20
CA GLU A 284 28.87 2.76 7.46
C GLU A 284 30.23 2.35 6.93
N ASN A 285 30.32 2.16 5.62
CA ASN A 285 31.61 2.29 4.98
C ASN A 285 32.02 3.71 5.34
N LYS A 286 32.91 3.85 6.32
CA LYS A 286 33.63 5.08 6.70
C LYS A 286 34.56 5.56 5.57
N ASN A 287 34.09 5.44 4.33
CA ASN A 287 34.68 5.98 3.12
C ASN A 287 33.58 6.81 2.43
N SER A 288 33.13 7.87 3.11
CA SER A 288 32.23 8.86 2.56
C SER A 288 33.03 10.15 2.38
N THR A 289 33.71 10.25 1.24
CA THR A 289 34.23 11.54 0.75
C THR A 289 33.13 12.62 0.76
N ASN A 290 31.86 12.23 0.66
CA ASN A 290 30.70 13.13 0.70
C ASN A 290 30.47 13.82 2.05
N ASP A 291 30.65 13.16 3.21
CA ASP A 291 30.47 13.83 4.52
C ASP A 291 31.58 14.84 4.81
N TYR A 292 32.81 14.52 4.38
CA TYR A 292 33.92 15.47 4.42
C TYR A 292 33.63 16.68 3.50
N ILE A 293 33.12 16.45 2.29
CA ILE A 293 32.74 17.52 1.34
C ILE A 293 31.59 18.38 1.88
N LEU A 294 30.59 17.80 2.57
CA LEU A 294 29.49 18.54 3.20
C LEU A 294 29.94 19.41 4.39
N SER A 295 31.05 19.06 5.02
CA SER A 295 31.65 19.83 6.12
C SER A 295 32.50 21.02 5.63
N GLN A 296 32.93 21.02 4.36
CA GLN A 296 33.85 22.00 3.83
C GLN A 296 33.12 23.26 3.35
N LEU A 297 33.65 24.42 3.76
CA LEU A 297 33.20 25.72 3.25
C LEU A 297 33.56 25.87 1.77
N VAL A 298 32.62 26.38 1.00
CA VAL A 298 32.78 26.64 -0.44
C VAL A 298 32.65 28.14 -0.68
N TYR A 299 33.48 28.67 -1.57
CA TYR A 299 33.53 30.09 -1.90
C TYR A 299 33.14 30.27 -3.36
N TYR A 300 32.10 31.08 -3.61
CA TYR A 300 31.66 31.41 -4.98
C TYR A 300 31.54 32.93 -5.19
N PRO A 301 31.90 33.44 -6.37
CA PRO A 301 31.52 34.78 -6.78
C PRO A 301 29.99 34.90 -6.81
N ILE A 302 29.46 36.04 -6.37
CA ILE A 302 28.01 36.28 -6.29
C ILE A 302 27.37 36.21 -7.69
N GLU A 303 28.14 36.59 -8.73
CA GLU A 303 27.77 36.52 -10.14
C GLU A 303 27.42 35.10 -10.61
N LEU A 304 27.93 34.06 -9.94
CA LEU A 304 27.70 32.67 -10.29
C LEU A 304 26.51 32.04 -9.54
N LEU A 305 25.82 32.82 -8.71
CA LEU A 305 24.74 32.34 -7.85
C LEU A 305 23.36 32.73 -8.39
N HIS A 306 22.45 31.77 -8.30
CA HIS A 306 21.02 32.01 -8.43
C HIS A 306 20.30 31.56 -7.17
N TYR A 307 19.12 32.13 -6.91
CA TYR A 307 18.24 31.61 -5.88
C TYR A 307 17.83 30.18 -6.22
N ALA A 308 17.83 29.32 -5.21
CA ALA A 308 17.29 27.99 -5.32
C ALA A 308 15.76 28.05 -5.47
N PRO A 309 15.13 26.98 -6.03
CA PRO A 309 13.68 26.89 -6.21
C PRO A 309 12.87 27.15 -4.92
N VAL A 310 13.44 26.82 -3.76
CA VAL A 310 12.81 27.01 -2.44
C VAL A 310 13.82 27.59 -1.46
N ASN A 311 13.32 28.30 -0.44
CA ASN A 311 14.14 28.74 0.69
C ASN A 311 14.32 27.59 1.71
N GLN A 312 15.05 27.83 2.80
CA GLN A 312 15.36 26.79 3.78
C GLN A 312 14.13 26.30 4.57
N ALA A 313 13.19 27.18 4.88
CA ALA A 313 11.97 26.83 5.63
C ALA A 313 10.99 26.02 4.77
N ASP A 314 10.77 26.44 3.54
CA ASP A 314 9.90 25.77 2.57
C ASP A 314 10.48 24.43 2.13
N LEU A 315 11.81 24.30 2.01
CA LEU A 315 12.44 23.01 1.76
C LEU A 315 12.10 22.01 2.88
N LYS A 316 12.17 22.44 4.15
CA LYS A 316 11.80 21.63 5.31
C LYS A 316 10.33 21.20 5.30
N LEU A 317 9.46 22.07 4.80
CA LEU A 317 8.03 21.79 4.69
C LEU A 317 7.75 20.73 3.60
N PHE A 318 8.35 20.86 2.42
CA PHE A 318 7.97 20.06 1.25
C PHE A 318 8.61 18.67 1.18
N TYR A 319 9.79 18.45 1.78
CA TYR A 319 10.56 17.22 1.50
C TYR A 319 9.85 15.91 1.88
N LYS A 320 8.90 15.94 2.83
CA LYS A 320 8.12 14.77 3.26
C LYS A 320 6.95 14.47 2.32
N LEU A 321 6.54 15.46 1.52
CA LEU A 321 5.34 15.40 0.70
C LEU A 321 5.31 14.19 -0.24
N PRO A 322 6.39 13.81 -0.96
CA PRO A 322 6.37 12.61 -1.81
C PRO A 322 5.97 11.33 -1.04
N SER A 323 6.45 11.15 0.19
CA SER A 323 6.09 10.00 1.02
C SER A 323 4.64 10.03 1.48
N ILE A 324 4.15 11.22 1.87
CA ILE A 324 2.76 11.43 2.25
C ILE A 324 1.83 11.11 1.07
N LEU A 325 2.17 11.59 -0.13
CA LEU A 325 1.40 11.34 -1.35
C LEU A 325 1.38 9.87 -1.76
N VAL A 326 2.50 9.15 -1.58
CA VAL A 326 2.54 7.69 -1.74
C VAL A 326 1.57 7.00 -0.79
N ARG A 327 1.60 7.33 0.50
CA ARG A 327 0.71 6.67 1.46
C ARG A 327 -0.76 7.02 1.20
N LEU A 328 -1.04 8.24 0.77
CA LEU A 328 -2.37 8.67 0.35
C LEU A 328 -2.90 7.87 -0.84
N THR A 329 -2.09 7.64 -1.87
CA THR A 329 -2.51 6.82 -3.01
C THR A 329 -2.75 5.38 -2.58
N GLN A 330 -1.89 4.81 -1.74
CA GLN A 330 -2.05 3.46 -1.18
C GLN A 330 -3.36 3.32 -0.39
N LEU A 331 -3.64 4.25 0.52
CA LEU A 331 -4.86 4.24 1.33
C LEU A 331 -6.13 4.41 0.49
N HIS A 332 -6.08 5.25 -0.54
CA HIS A 332 -7.18 5.39 -1.49
C HIS A 332 -7.51 4.04 -2.15
N TRP A 333 -6.50 3.29 -2.61
CA TRP A 333 -6.72 1.97 -3.21
C TRP A 333 -7.26 0.95 -2.23
N ILE A 334 -6.79 0.98 -0.98
CA ILE A 334 -7.33 0.13 0.07
C ILE A 334 -8.79 0.45 0.35
N GLU A 335 -9.18 1.71 0.37
CA GLU A 335 -10.59 2.07 0.57
C GLU A 335 -11.47 1.58 -0.59
N GLN A 336 -10.98 1.62 -1.84
CA GLN A 336 -11.68 0.98 -2.96
C GLN A 336 -11.82 -0.54 -2.78
N LEU A 337 -10.79 -1.20 -2.24
CA LEU A 337 -10.87 -2.62 -1.92
C LEU A 337 -11.87 -2.91 -0.80
N ARG A 338 -11.92 -2.08 0.24
CA ARG A 338 -12.90 -2.17 1.33
C ARG A 338 -14.32 -2.05 0.80
N ARG A 339 -14.59 -1.05 -0.04
CA ARG A 339 -15.89 -0.88 -0.71
C ARG A 339 -16.25 -2.08 -1.58
N LEU A 340 -15.28 -2.66 -2.29
CA LEU A 340 -15.49 -3.89 -3.07
C LEU A 340 -15.94 -5.03 -2.16
N PHE A 341 -15.24 -5.28 -1.05
CA PHE A 341 -15.63 -6.32 -0.09
C PHE A 341 -16.99 -6.04 0.55
N ALA A 342 -17.24 -4.80 0.97
CA ALA A 342 -18.51 -4.35 1.54
C ALA A 342 -19.69 -4.68 0.63
N SER A 343 -19.57 -4.29 -0.65
CA SER A 343 -20.62 -4.44 -1.65
C SER A 343 -20.96 -5.91 -1.94
N LYS A 344 -19.97 -6.79 -1.85
CA LYS A 344 -20.12 -8.20 -2.21
C LYS A 344 -20.54 -9.10 -1.06
N LEU A 345 -20.19 -8.73 0.16
CA LEU A 345 -20.51 -9.50 1.37
C LEU A 345 -21.84 -9.08 2.02
N GLN A 346 -22.58 -8.15 1.39
CA GLN A 346 -23.84 -7.58 1.91
C GLN A 346 -23.65 -6.93 3.30
N ILE A 347 -22.49 -6.33 3.55
CA ILE A 347 -22.10 -5.73 4.83
C ILE A 347 -22.61 -4.27 4.92
N TYR A 348 -23.87 -4.03 4.54
CA TYR A 348 -24.48 -2.72 4.71
C TYR A 348 -25.94 -2.85 5.17
N SER A 349 -26.13 -2.67 6.47
CA SER A 349 -27.34 -2.07 7.03
C SER A 349 -27.03 -1.54 8.43
N LEU A 350 -26.65 -0.27 8.55
CA LEU A 350 -27.30 0.76 9.38
C LEU A 350 -26.42 2.03 9.46
N THR A 351 -27.00 3.10 8.93
CA THR A 351 -26.80 4.52 9.25
C THR A 351 -26.35 4.81 10.68
N ASN A 352 -25.20 5.49 10.84
CA ASN A 352 -24.93 6.67 11.69
C ASN A 352 -23.46 6.68 12.15
N VAL A 353 -22.62 7.41 11.41
CA VAL A 353 -21.20 7.68 11.74
C VAL A 353 -21.06 8.82 12.77
N GLU A 354 -22.12 9.21 13.46
CA GLU A 354 -22.08 10.26 14.49
C GLU A 354 -22.48 9.69 15.84
N GLN A 355 -21.56 8.96 16.50
CA GLN A 355 -21.41 8.84 17.96
C GLN A 355 -20.59 7.58 18.28
N MET A 356 -19.26 7.72 18.30
CA MET A 356 -18.41 7.07 19.31
C MET A 356 -16.98 7.58 19.14
N ARG A 357 -16.73 8.78 19.67
CA ARG A 357 -15.39 9.21 20.06
C ARG A 357 -15.10 8.65 21.44
N THR A 358 -14.04 7.88 21.58
CA THR A 358 -12.90 8.21 22.47
C THR A 358 -11.72 7.28 22.15
N PRO A 359 -10.49 7.81 22.01
CA PRO A 359 -9.29 6.99 21.84
C PRO A 359 -8.80 6.52 23.22
N VAL A 360 -8.82 5.22 23.48
CA VAL A 360 -8.07 4.67 24.61
C VAL A 360 -6.64 4.44 24.15
N ALA A 361 -5.72 5.19 24.74
CA ALA A 361 -4.30 5.17 24.46
C ALA A 361 -3.67 3.81 24.78
N PHE A 362 -2.88 3.30 23.84
CA PHE A 362 -2.18 2.02 23.92
C PHE A 362 -0.80 2.13 24.62
N SER A 363 -0.64 3.03 25.61
CA SER A 363 0.68 3.37 26.16
C SER A 363 0.95 3.02 27.63
N ASP A 364 -0.03 2.58 28.42
CA ASP A 364 0.16 2.56 29.89
C ASP A 364 0.31 1.16 30.54
N CYS A 365 0.59 0.10 29.76
CA CYS A 365 0.70 -1.26 30.32
C CYS A 365 2.13 -1.85 30.42
N LEU A 366 3.20 -1.05 30.31
CA LEU A 366 4.57 -1.61 30.31
C LEU A 366 5.52 -1.15 31.43
N THR A 367 5.04 -0.53 32.51
CA THR A 367 5.92 -0.18 33.64
C THR A 367 5.29 -0.51 35.00
N LYS A 368 5.48 -1.77 35.43
CA LYS A 368 5.67 -2.20 36.82
C LYS A 368 5.87 -3.72 36.83
N ILE A 369 7.10 -4.15 36.54
CA ILE A 369 7.56 -5.49 36.90
C ILE A 369 8.15 -5.35 38.29
N ASP A 370 7.36 -5.71 39.29
CA ASP A 370 7.87 -6.08 40.61
C ASP A 370 7.50 -7.54 40.86
N HIS A 371 8.49 -8.28 41.36
CA HIS A 371 8.56 -9.72 41.45
C HIS A 371 7.33 -10.37 42.10
N GLN A 372 6.81 -11.48 41.51
CA GLN A 372 6.26 -12.71 42.14
C GLN A 372 5.77 -13.69 41.04
N PRO A 373 5.72 -15.02 41.29
CA PRO A 373 5.75 -16.04 40.25
C PRO A 373 4.43 -16.12 39.46
N VAL A 374 4.56 -16.27 38.15
CA VAL A 374 3.47 -16.36 37.18
C VAL A 374 2.67 -17.65 37.40
N THR A 375 1.45 -17.53 37.92
CA THR A 375 0.37 -18.50 37.67
C THR A 375 -0.22 -18.25 36.28
N PRO A 376 -0.49 -19.28 35.45
CA PRO A 376 -1.13 -19.07 34.16
C PRO A 376 -2.56 -18.58 34.39
N LEU A 377 -2.82 -17.32 34.00
CA LEU A 377 -4.17 -16.78 33.97
C LEU A 377 -4.93 -17.49 32.84
N PHE A 378 -5.77 -18.44 33.24
CA PHE A 378 -6.78 -19.06 32.39
C PHE A 378 -7.71 -17.96 31.86
N ILE A 379 -7.57 -17.63 30.57
CA ILE A 379 -8.58 -16.89 29.82
C ILE A 379 -9.81 -17.80 29.74
N THR A 380 -10.72 -17.62 30.67
CA THR A 380 -12.06 -18.22 30.66
C THR A 380 -12.95 -17.42 29.71
N ARG A 381 -12.71 -17.55 28.41
CA ARG A 381 -13.69 -17.21 27.38
C ARG A 381 -13.78 -18.40 26.42
N ARG A 382 -14.92 -19.10 26.46
CA ARG A 382 -15.18 -20.28 25.63
C ARG A 382 -14.94 -19.93 24.16
N PRO A 383 -14.02 -20.59 23.45
CA PRO A 383 -14.04 -20.57 22.00
C PRO A 383 -15.22 -21.45 21.59
N LEU A 384 -16.32 -20.84 21.13
CA LEU A 384 -17.34 -21.60 20.43
C LEU A 384 -16.70 -22.05 19.11
N LEU A 385 -16.35 -23.33 19.05
CA LEU A 385 -15.88 -24.04 17.85
C LEU A 385 -16.89 -23.89 16.69
N PRO A 386 -16.46 -24.06 15.41
CA PRO A 386 -17.32 -23.87 14.23
C PRO A 386 -18.52 -24.84 14.12
N LEU A 387 -18.63 -25.84 15.00
CA LEU A 387 -19.73 -26.81 15.03
C LEU A 387 -21.11 -26.16 15.28
N THR A 388 -21.18 -24.98 15.88
CA THR A 388 -22.45 -24.27 16.12
C THR A 388 -23.00 -23.54 14.88
N LEU A 389 -22.20 -23.33 13.83
CA LEU A 389 -22.66 -22.65 12.61
C LEU A 389 -23.59 -23.51 11.74
N LEU A 390 -23.44 -24.83 11.79
CA LEU A 390 -24.19 -25.76 10.92
C LEU A 390 -25.58 -26.11 11.44
N THR A 391 -25.95 -25.62 12.63
CA THR A 391 -27.21 -26.01 13.30
C THR A 391 -28.05 -24.84 13.83
N TYR A 392 -27.67 -23.58 13.59
CA TYR A 392 -28.32 -22.47 14.30
C TYR A 392 -28.88 -21.35 13.41
N ASN A 393 -30.18 -21.07 13.63
CA ASN A 393 -30.94 -19.98 13.03
C ASN A 393 -30.38 -18.61 13.47
N SER A 394 -30.50 -17.65 12.54
CA SER A 394 -29.91 -16.31 12.48
C SER A 394 -30.33 -15.29 13.55
N ALA A 395 -30.66 -15.68 14.79
CA ALA A 395 -31.31 -14.77 15.73
C ALA A 395 -30.47 -14.24 16.92
N THR A 396 -29.31 -14.79 17.27
CA THR A 396 -28.61 -14.33 18.48
C THR A 396 -27.10 -14.50 18.44
N ILE A 397 -26.37 -13.43 18.09
CA ILE A 397 -24.99 -13.21 18.54
C ILE A 397 -24.84 -11.74 18.92
N ASN A 398 -24.88 -11.47 20.23
CA ASN A 398 -24.26 -10.30 20.84
C ASN A 398 -22.88 -10.72 21.37
N ASN A 399 -21.80 -10.14 20.83
CA ASN A 399 -20.79 -9.38 21.58
C ASN A 399 -19.44 -9.23 20.84
N ASP A 400 -19.04 -7.96 20.71
CA ASP A 400 -17.69 -7.39 20.84
C ASP A 400 -16.66 -7.52 19.70
N LEU A 401 -17.10 -7.69 18.46
CA LEU A 401 -16.33 -7.24 17.28
C LEU A 401 -17.24 -6.29 16.51
N THR A 402 -17.13 -4.99 16.78
CA THR A 402 -18.00 -3.94 16.22
C THR A 402 -17.78 -3.70 14.73
N ASN A 403 -16.71 -4.25 14.15
CA ASN A 403 -16.34 -4.01 12.77
C ASN A 403 -16.72 -5.20 11.91
N GLU A 404 -17.65 -4.99 10.99
CA GLU A 404 -18.01 -5.99 10.00
C GLU A 404 -16.96 -6.09 8.86
N GLN A 405 -15.95 -5.21 8.82
CA GLN A 405 -14.88 -5.21 7.82
C GLN A 405 -13.50 -4.92 8.43
N PRO A 406 -12.43 -5.45 7.83
CA PRO A 406 -11.06 -5.06 8.15
C PRO A 406 -10.80 -3.56 8.03
N SER A 407 -9.97 -3.03 8.93
CA SER A 407 -9.49 -1.65 8.85
C SER A 407 -8.55 -1.47 7.65
N PRO A 408 -8.34 -0.24 7.15
CA PRO A 408 -7.45 0.00 6.02
C PRO A 408 -6.02 -0.48 6.28
N ASP A 409 -5.49 -0.30 7.48
CA ASP A 409 -4.12 -0.71 7.82
C ASP A 409 -3.94 -2.22 7.75
N ILE A 410 -4.94 -2.98 8.22
CA ILE A 410 -4.93 -4.45 8.18
C ILE A 410 -4.97 -4.95 6.73
N LEU A 411 -5.78 -4.33 5.87
CA LEU A 411 -5.83 -4.70 4.45
C LEU A 411 -4.57 -4.28 3.70
N PHE A 412 -4.01 -3.11 4.02
CA PHE A 412 -2.73 -2.66 3.48
C PHE A 412 -1.63 -3.66 3.80
N GLN A 413 -1.58 -4.14 5.04
CA GLN A 413 -0.65 -5.19 5.44
C GLN A 413 -0.92 -6.51 4.69
N ALA A 414 -2.18 -6.94 4.54
CA ALA A 414 -2.53 -8.18 3.85
C ALA A 414 -2.10 -8.23 2.37
N ILE A 415 -2.07 -7.08 1.69
CA ILE A 415 -1.63 -6.97 0.28
C ILE A 415 -0.12 -6.72 0.13
N THR A 416 0.60 -6.48 1.22
CA THR A 416 1.99 -6.02 1.17
C THR A 416 2.95 -7.18 1.40
N ARG A 417 3.77 -7.48 0.38
CA ARG A 417 4.84 -8.49 0.52
C ARG A 417 6.06 -7.92 1.21
N ARG A 418 6.80 -8.78 1.90
CA ARG A 418 8.11 -8.45 2.50
C ARG A 418 9.08 -7.79 1.52
N SER A 419 9.02 -8.14 0.23
CA SER A 419 9.85 -7.54 -0.82
C SER A 419 9.64 -6.03 -1.00
N CYS A 420 8.49 -5.48 -0.58
CA CYS A 420 8.24 -4.04 -0.57
C CYS A 420 9.11 -3.28 0.43
N SER A 421 9.69 -3.97 1.43
CA SER A 421 10.44 -3.34 2.52
C SER A 421 9.63 -2.31 3.30
N GLU A 422 8.30 -2.48 3.37
CA GLU A 422 7.43 -1.75 4.30
C GLU A 422 7.62 -2.33 5.72
N GLN A 423 7.14 -1.62 6.74
CA GLN A 423 7.27 -2.08 8.13
C GLN A 423 6.39 -3.29 8.45
N MET A 424 5.27 -3.44 7.73
CA MET A 424 4.30 -4.49 7.92
C MET A 424 4.20 -5.31 6.63
N ASP A 425 4.19 -6.63 6.77
CA ASP A 425 4.02 -7.57 5.67
C ASP A 425 2.90 -8.57 5.95
N ASN A 426 2.54 -9.31 4.91
CA ASN A 426 1.39 -10.21 4.93
C ASN A 426 1.66 -11.58 5.56
N GLU A 427 2.88 -11.88 6.03
CA GLU A 427 3.26 -13.26 6.39
C GLU A 427 2.53 -13.78 7.63
N ASN A 428 2.33 -12.95 8.65
CA ASN A 428 1.58 -13.35 9.84
C ASN A 428 0.10 -13.62 9.51
N PHE A 429 -0.48 -12.85 8.60
CA PHE A 429 -1.84 -13.08 8.13
C PHE A 429 -1.93 -14.31 7.22
N GLU A 430 -0.92 -14.54 6.37
CA GLU A 430 -0.78 -15.75 5.53
C GLU A 430 -0.83 -17.00 6.41
N VAL A 431 0.02 -17.07 7.45
CA VAL A 431 0.08 -18.21 8.38
C VAL A 431 -1.26 -18.47 9.08
N LEU A 432 -1.90 -17.42 9.60
CA LEU A 432 -3.18 -17.55 10.26
C LEU A 432 -4.30 -17.96 9.30
N GLY A 433 -4.33 -17.33 8.12
CA GLY A 433 -5.31 -17.57 7.08
C GLY A 433 -5.23 -18.98 6.50
N ASP A 434 -4.03 -19.48 6.21
CA ASP A 434 -3.79 -20.86 5.74
C ASP A 434 -4.30 -21.89 6.76
N SER A 435 -4.01 -21.67 8.04
CA SER A 435 -4.48 -22.54 9.12
C SER A 435 -6.00 -22.59 9.20
N PHE A 436 -6.66 -21.42 9.13
CA PHE A 436 -8.12 -21.33 9.16
C PHE A 436 -8.77 -21.89 7.88
N LEU A 437 -8.20 -21.60 6.71
CA LEU A 437 -8.61 -22.14 5.42
C LEU A 437 -8.61 -23.68 5.43
N LYS A 438 -7.50 -24.27 5.88
CA LYS A 438 -7.35 -25.73 6.00
C LYS A 438 -8.37 -26.34 6.95
N LEU A 439 -8.66 -25.68 8.07
CA LEU A 439 -9.65 -26.13 9.05
C LEU A 439 -11.07 -26.09 8.44
N MET A 440 -11.46 -24.94 7.90
CA MET A 440 -12.82 -24.73 7.40
C MET A 440 -13.16 -25.62 6.20
N VAL A 441 -12.24 -25.74 5.23
CA VAL A 441 -12.43 -26.67 4.10
C VAL A 441 -12.48 -28.12 4.58
N SER A 442 -11.62 -28.51 5.53
CA SER A 442 -11.67 -29.85 6.13
C SER A 442 -13.01 -30.13 6.79
N MET A 443 -13.54 -29.18 7.57
CA MET A 443 -14.84 -29.33 8.20
C MET A 443 -15.93 -29.42 7.14
N ALA A 444 -16.04 -28.45 6.22
CA ALA A 444 -17.07 -28.44 5.19
C ALA A 444 -17.11 -29.74 4.36
N LEU A 445 -15.95 -30.27 3.95
CA LEU A 445 -15.86 -31.53 3.24
C LEU A 445 -16.28 -32.73 4.09
N TYR A 446 -15.90 -32.76 5.37
CA TYR A 446 -16.31 -33.82 6.29
C TYR A 446 -17.83 -33.88 6.43
N TYR A 447 -18.48 -32.73 6.60
CA TYR A 447 -19.94 -32.63 6.69
C TYR A 447 -20.63 -33.00 5.37
N ARG A 448 -20.09 -32.54 4.25
CA ARG A 448 -20.70 -32.72 2.93
C ARG A 448 -20.55 -34.15 2.38
N TYR A 449 -19.48 -34.84 2.75
CA TYR A 449 -19.18 -36.18 2.25
C TYR A 449 -19.01 -37.19 3.40
N PRO A 450 -20.10 -37.50 4.13
CA PRO A 450 -20.07 -38.33 5.33
C PRO A 450 -19.50 -39.73 5.15
N SER A 451 -19.70 -40.31 3.97
CA SER A 451 -19.28 -41.68 3.64
C SER A 451 -17.98 -41.71 2.83
N ALA A 452 -17.31 -40.58 2.61
CA ALA A 452 -16.09 -40.53 1.84
C ALA A 452 -14.89 -41.06 2.62
N SER A 453 -13.99 -41.76 1.93
CA SER A 453 -12.74 -42.21 2.52
C SER A 453 -11.81 -41.03 2.83
N PRO A 454 -10.88 -41.17 3.80
CA PRO A 454 -9.89 -40.14 4.11
C PRO A 454 -9.08 -39.69 2.88
N GLY A 455 -8.76 -40.62 1.97
CA GLY A 455 -8.05 -40.33 0.72
C GLY A 455 -8.85 -39.43 -0.22
N LEU A 456 -10.15 -39.70 -0.39
CA LEU A 456 -11.03 -38.87 -1.23
C LEU A 456 -11.22 -37.47 -0.65
N LEU A 457 -11.41 -37.36 0.68
CA LEU A 457 -11.51 -36.08 1.38
C LEU A 457 -10.23 -35.27 1.25
N THR A 458 -9.07 -35.93 1.38
CA THR A 458 -7.75 -35.28 1.21
C THR A 458 -7.56 -34.79 -0.21
N ALA A 459 -7.92 -35.58 -1.22
CA ALA A 459 -7.84 -35.17 -2.62
C ALA A 459 -8.76 -33.96 -2.92
N LYS A 460 -10.00 -33.97 -2.42
CA LYS A 460 -10.92 -32.83 -2.54
C LYS A 460 -10.40 -31.58 -1.83
N LYS A 461 -9.83 -31.74 -0.63
CA LYS A 461 -9.22 -30.65 0.14
C LYS A 461 -8.08 -30.02 -0.63
N ILE A 462 -7.09 -30.81 -1.05
CA ILE A 462 -5.91 -30.34 -1.80
C ILE A 462 -6.34 -29.57 -3.04
N LYS A 463 -7.35 -30.06 -3.78
CA LYS A 463 -7.87 -29.37 -4.95
C LYS A 463 -8.34 -27.94 -4.63
N GLN A 464 -9.10 -27.76 -3.55
CA GLN A 464 -9.63 -26.45 -3.17
C GLN A 464 -8.57 -25.49 -2.60
N ILE A 465 -7.65 -25.99 -1.77
CA ILE A 465 -6.65 -25.15 -1.09
C ILE A 465 -5.33 -25.05 -1.84
N SER A 466 -5.22 -25.65 -3.03
CA SER A 466 -4.00 -25.58 -3.82
C SER A 466 -3.70 -24.14 -4.23
N ASN A 467 -2.41 -23.78 -4.24
CA ASN A 467 -1.97 -22.43 -4.65
C ASN A 467 -2.46 -22.05 -6.04
N GLU A 468 -2.57 -23.03 -6.95
CA GLU A 468 -3.10 -22.82 -8.30
C GLU A 468 -4.60 -22.44 -8.25
N ASN A 469 -5.40 -23.11 -7.43
CA ASN A 469 -6.81 -22.74 -7.27
C ASN A 469 -6.95 -21.36 -6.61
N LEU A 470 -6.22 -21.09 -5.52
CA LEU A 470 -6.29 -19.79 -4.84
C LEU A 470 -5.84 -18.63 -5.75
N TYR A 471 -4.80 -18.85 -6.57
CA TYR A 471 -4.40 -17.93 -7.61
C TYR A 471 -5.53 -17.69 -8.63
N ARG A 472 -6.15 -18.76 -9.15
CA ARG A 472 -7.29 -18.67 -10.08
C ARG A 472 -8.44 -17.85 -9.48
N LEU A 473 -8.78 -18.07 -8.21
CA LEU A 473 -9.79 -17.28 -7.49
C LEU A 473 -9.40 -15.80 -7.40
N ALA A 474 -8.12 -15.49 -7.09
CA ALA A 474 -7.63 -14.12 -7.05
C ALA A 474 -7.77 -13.39 -8.40
N VAL A 475 -7.53 -14.10 -9.52
CA VAL A 475 -7.72 -13.57 -10.88
C VAL A 475 -9.19 -13.35 -11.18
N GLN A 476 -10.04 -14.35 -10.91
CA GLN A 476 -11.49 -14.29 -11.15
C GLN A 476 -12.16 -13.14 -10.40
N LYS A 477 -11.71 -12.86 -9.16
CA LYS A 477 -12.22 -11.77 -8.33
C LYS A 477 -11.53 -10.42 -8.58
N GLN A 478 -10.64 -10.35 -9.58
CA GLN A 478 -9.86 -9.15 -9.92
C GLN A 478 -9.02 -8.59 -8.76
N LEU A 479 -8.66 -9.46 -7.80
CA LEU A 479 -7.87 -9.10 -6.63
C LEU A 479 -6.37 -9.00 -6.93
N LYS A 480 -5.91 -9.62 -8.04
CA LYS A 480 -4.51 -9.59 -8.47
C LYS A 480 -3.91 -8.18 -8.57
N ASN A 481 -4.73 -7.17 -8.88
CA ASN A 481 -4.30 -5.79 -9.08
C ASN A 481 -4.03 -5.03 -7.76
N TYR A 482 -4.31 -5.63 -6.60
CA TYR A 482 -4.07 -5.02 -5.30
C TYR A 482 -2.75 -5.49 -4.65
N LEU A 483 -2.08 -6.50 -5.19
CA LEU A 483 -0.86 -7.02 -4.61
C LEU A 483 0.32 -6.04 -4.76
N ASN A 484 0.97 -5.69 -3.65
CA ASN A 484 2.19 -4.91 -3.62
C ASN A 484 3.41 -5.84 -3.50
N VAL A 485 4.30 -5.82 -4.52
CA VAL A 485 5.51 -6.67 -4.52
C VAL A 485 6.81 -5.91 -4.69
N LYS A 486 6.79 -4.68 -5.24
CA LYS A 486 7.98 -3.86 -5.41
C LYS A 486 8.12 -2.83 -4.29
N LYS A 487 9.37 -2.60 -3.87
CA LYS A 487 9.74 -1.45 -3.04
C LYS A 487 9.58 -0.17 -3.84
N ILE A 488 9.08 0.88 -3.20
CA ILE A 488 8.92 2.20 -3.82
C ILE A 488 10.28 2.91 -3.93
N VAL A 489 10.61 3.32 -5.16
CA VAL A 489 11.83 4.02 -5.53
C VAL A 489 11.44 5.33 -6.22
N PHE A 490 11.85 6.46 -5.63
CA PHE A 490 11.45 7.79 -6.07
C PHE A 490 12.32 8.38 -7.18
N ARG A 491 13.59 7.94 -7.31
CA ARG A 491 14.59 8.53 -8.24
C ARG A 491 15.51 7.46 -8.80
N GLY A 492 16.11 7.76 -9.95
CA GLY A 492 17.12 6.91 -10.59
C GLY A 492 16.55 6.01 -11.69
N LYS A 493 17.37 5.09 -12.20
CA LYS A 493 17.00 4.19 -13.31
C LYS A 493 15.92 3.17 -12.95
N ASP A 494 15.73 2.89 -11.66
CA ASP A 494 14.75 1.92 -11.15
C ASP A 494 13.56 2.60 -10.48
N ALA A 495 13.37 3.90 -10.72
CA ALA A 495 12.22 4.63 -10.18
C ALA A 495 10.91 4.01 -10.69
N ASN A 496 9.92 3.91 -9.81
CA ASN A 496 8.67 3.19 -10.08
C ASN A 496 7.44 3.89 -9.49
N TRP A 497 7.60 5.14 -9.04
CA TRP A 497 6.51 5.94 -8.51
C TRP A 497 6.15 7.05 -9.48
N LEU A 498 4.91 7.02 -9.98
CA LEU A 498 4.30 8.13 -10.71
C LEU A 498 3.70 9.14 -9.71
N PRO A 499 4.13 10.41 -9.71
CA PRO A 499 3.52 11.43 -8.87
C PRO A 499 2.05 11.71 -9.25
N PRO A 500 1.17 12.07 -8.30
CA PRO A 500 -0.19 12.46 -8.61
C PRO A 500 -0.25 13.62 -9.61
N GLY A 501 -1.22 13.58 -10.53
CA GLY A 501 -1.35 14.56 -11.61
C GLY A 501 -0.46 14.29 -12.83
N TYR A 502 0.41 13.28 -12.80
CA TYR A 502 1.15 12.82 -13.97
C TYR A 502 0.47 11.59 -14.61
N LYS A 503 0.69 11.44 -15.92
CA LYS A 503 0.39 10.25 -16.72
C LYS A 503 1.67 9.76 -17.41
N ILE A 504 1.62 8.56 -17.97
CA ILE A 504 2.69 8.02 -18.83
C ILE A 504 2.30 8.24 -20.29
N ASN A 505 3.22 8.76 -21.10
CA ASN A 505 2.98 9.03 -22.52
C ASN A 505 3.06 7.76 -23.37
N GLU A 506 4.07 6.93 -23.09
CA GLU A 506 4.37 5.70 -23.85
C GLU A 506 4.47 4.51 -22.87
N PRO A 507 3.34 3.93 -22.44
CA PRO A 507 3.33 2.85 -21.44
C PRO A 507 3.99 1.55 -21.95
N GLU A 508 4.15 1.41 -23.26
CA GLU A 508 4.67 0.21 -23.94
C GLU A 508 6.21 0.14 -23.97
N LEU A 509 6.90 1.25 -23.72
CA LEU A 509 8.36 1.25 -23.61
C LEU A 509 8.82 0.53 -22.34
N THR A 510 9.95 -0.19 -22.40
CA THR A 510 10.56 -0.89 -21.26
C THR A 510 10.82 0.00 -20.05
N THR A 511 11.04 1.31 -20.26
CA THR A 511 11.18 2.31 -19.21
C THR A 511 9.83 2.75 -18.61
N GLY A 512 8.75 2.74 -19.39
CA GLY A 512 7.37 2.95 -18.92
C GLY A 512 6.82 1.78 -18.11
N GLN A 513 7.21 0.55 -18.49
CA GLN A 513 6.86 -0.70 -17.79
C GLN A 513 7.22 -0.70 -16.29
N GLN A 514 8.24 0.04 -15.87
CA GLN A 514 8.63 0.10 -14.46
C GLN A 514 7.60 0.79 -13.57
N TYR A 515 6.82 1.71 -14.14
CA TYR A 515 5.75 2.46 -13.47
C TYR A 515 4.37 1.83 -13.69
N SER A 516 4.21 1.11 -14.81
CA SER A 516 2.95 0.51 -15.21
C SER A 516 2.84 -0.95 -14.81
N HIS A 517 3.94 -1.68 -14.55
CA HIS A 517 4.00 -3.13 -14.38
C HIS A 517 4.83 -3.59 -13.16
N GLN A 518 4.32 -4.60 -12.44
CA GLN A 518 5.01 -5.34 -11.38
C GLN A 518 4.90 -6.83 -11.68
N ASN A 519 6.02 -7.56 -11.60
CA ASN A 519 5.98 -9.01 -11.81
C ASN A 519 5.93 -9.73 -10.46
N ALA A 520 4.98 -10.64 -10.32
CA ALA A 520 4.83 -11.46 -9.12
C ALA A 520 4.69 -12.94 -9.49
N LYS A 521 5.23 -13.82 -8.65
CA LYS A 521 5.01 -15.26 -8.80
C LYS A 521 3.57 -15.61 -8.49
N ARG A 522 2.99 -16.62 -9.15
CA ARG A 522 1.62 -17.11 -8.87
C ARG A 522 1.38 -17.36 -7.37
N LYS A 523 2.37 -17.93 -6.69
CA LYS A 523 2.35 -18.17 -5.24
C LYS A 523 2.05 -16.89 -4.44
N ALA A 524 2.59 -15.72 -4.81
CA ALA A 524 2.39 -14.50 -4.04
C ALA A 524 0.91 -14.06 -3.99
N PHE A 525 0.11 -14.39 -5.02
CA PHE A 525 -1.33 -14.13 -5.00
C PHE A 525 -2.09 -15.13 -4.15
N SER A 526 -1.66 -16.40 -4.14
CA SER A 526 -2.20 -17.41 -3.22
C SER A 526 -1.97 -16.97 -1.77
N ASP A 527 -0.74 -16.61 -1.43
CA ASP A 527 -0.34 -16.10 -0.12
C ASP A 527 -1.18 -14.85 0.27
N MET A 528 -1.51 -13.99 -0.70
CA MET A 528 -2.39 -12.82 -0.48
C MET A 528 -3.85 -13.21 -0.18
N ILE A 529 -4.40 -14.23 -0.83
CA ILE A 529 -5.75 -14.73 -0.53
C ILE A 529 -5.80 -15.30 0.90
N GLU A 530 -4.78 -16.06 1.29
CA GLU A 530 -4.63 -16.55 2.67
C GLU A 530 -4.51 -15.38 3.65
N ALA A 531 -3.68 -14.38 3.33
CA ALA A 531 -3.57 -13.17 4.13
C ALA A 531 -4.89 -12.39 4.27
N PHE A 532 -5.71 -12.31 3.23
CA PHE A 532 -7.05 -11.74 3.36
C PHE A 532 -7.93 -12.54 4.32
N ILE A 533 -7.92 -13.87 4.23
CA ILE A 533 -8.67 -14.73 5.17
C ILE A 533 -8.21 -14.47 6.62
N GLY A 534 -6.90 -14.40 6.85
CA GLY A 534 -6.31 -14.06 8.16
C GLY A 534 -6.71 -12.66 8.64
N ALA A 535 -6.70 -11.67 7.75
CA ALA A 535 -7.13 -10.29 8.03
C ALA A 535 -8.61 -10.20 8.44
N PHE A 536 -9.50 -10.90 7.72
CA PHE A 536 -10.91 -11.00 8.06
C PHE A 536 -11.12 -11.70 9.41
N LEU A 537 -10.37 -12.77 9.69
CA LEU A 537 -10.47 -13.51 10.95
C LEU A 537 -10.06 -12.68 12.18
N ILE A 538 -9.06 -11.81 12.05
CA ILE A 538 -8.62 -10.93 13.14
C ILE A 538 -9.55 -9.73 13.31
N SER A 539 -10.05 -9.18 12.21
CA SER A 539 -10.80 -7.92 12.23
C SER A 539 -12.30 -8.10 12.46
N THR A 540 -12.83 -9.26 12.10
CA THR A 540 -14.26 -9.56 12.05
C THR A 540 -14.55 -10.90 12.72
N ASN A 541 -15.82 -11.28 12.82
CA ASN A 541 -16.18 -12.60 13.34
C ASN A 541 -15.93 -13.71 12.29
N TYR A 542 -15.77 -14.94 12.76
CA TYR A 542 -15.51 -16.10 11.90
C TYR A 542 -16.63 -16.37 10.87
N ILE A 543 -17.88 -15.94 11.12
CA ILE A 543 -18.99 -16.09 10.18
C ILE A 543 -18.77 -15.18 8.97
N THR A 544 -18.39 -13.93 9.18
CA THR A 544 -18.03 -12.99 8.11
C THR A 544 -16.83 -13.49 7.33
N THR A 545 -15.83 -14.07 7.99
CA THR A 545 -14.71 -14.71 7.30
C THR A 545 -15.15 -15.88 6.41
N ILE A 546 -16.07 -16.73 6.87
CA ILE A 546 -16.57 -17.84 6.05
C ILE A 546 -17.43 -17.32 4.89
N LYS A 547 -18.24 -16.26 5.08
CA LYS A 547 -18.93 -15.58 3.98
C LYS A 547 -17.95 -15.02 2.94
N PHE A 548 -16.82 -14.46 3.39
CA PHE A 548 -15.75 -14.02 2.50
C PHE A 548 -15.13 -15.18 1.72
N MET A 549 -14.86 -16.31 2.38
CA MET A 549 -14.35 -17.52 1.72
C MET A 549 -15.34 -18.09 0.70
N ASP A 550 -16.63 -18.13 1.02
CA ASP A 550 -17.69 -18.54 0.11
C ASP A 550 -17.78 -17.59 -1.09
N TRP A 551 -17.76 -16.28 -0.86
CA TRP A 551 -17.71 -15.28 -1.92
C TRP A 551 -16.48 -15.43 -2.81
N LEU A 552 -15.32 -15.79 -2.25
CA LEU A 552 -14.12 -16.09 -3.05
C LEU A 552 -14.36 -17.25 -4.01
N GLY A 553 -15.27 -18.18 -3.70
CA GLY A 553 -15.56 -19.39 -4.47
C GLY A 553 -15.04 -20.66 -3.79
N LEU A 554 -14.73 -20.62 -2.50
CA LEU A 554 -14.35 -21.80 -1.71
C LEU A 554 -15.61 -22.51 -1.22
N ASP A 555 -15.60 -23.84 -1.24
CA ASP A 555 -16.74 -24.63 -0.82
C ASP A 555 -16.73 -24.83 0.71
N VAL A 556 -17.15 -23.79 1.43
CA VAL A 556 -17.13 -23.74 2.89
C VAL A 556 -18.51 -23.65 3.55
N MET A 557 -19.55 -23.32 2.78
CA MET A 557 -20.93 -23.28 3.25
C MET A 557 -21.70 -24.53 2.81
N PRO A 558 -22.69 -25.02 3.58
CA PRO A 558 -23.64 -26.02 3.09
C PRO A 558 -24.53 -25.40 1.99
N ASN A 559 -24.71 -26.09 0.86
CA ASN A 559 -25.52 -25.56 -0.24
C ASN A 559 -26.99 -25.48 0.20
N ASN A 560 -27.67 -24.39 -0.13
CA ASN A 560 -29.12 -24.19 0.06
C ASN A 560 -30.00 -25.06 -0.87
N THR A 561 -29.47 -26.16 -1.43
CA THR A 561 -30.35 -27.15 -2.02
C THR A 561 -31.17 -27.76 -0.89
N GLN A 562 -32.45 -28.05 -1.13
CA GLN A 562 -33.36 -28.70 -0.20
C GLN A 562 -32.95 -30.13 0.19
N ASP A 563 -31.66 -30.45 0.07
CA ASP A 563 -31.03 -31.62 0.63
C ASP A 563 -31.06 -31.43 2.14
N HIS A 564 -31.88 -32.25 2.79
CA HIS A 564 -31.99 -32.49 4.21
C HIS A 564 -30.82 -31.93 5.03
N VAL A 565 -31.10 -31.23 6.14
CA VAL A 565 -30.13 -30.94 7.20
C VAL A 565 -29.25 -32.17 7.40
N VAL A 566 -28.08 -32.19 6.76
CA VAL A 566 -27.17 -33.32 6.86
C VAL A 566 -26.50 -33.09 8.20
N GLU A 567 -27.13 -33.65 9.24
CA GLU A 567 -26.49 -33.76 10.54
C GLU A 567 -25.06 -34.28 10.33
N PRO A 568 -24.08 -33.79 11.12
CA PRO A 568 -22.71 -34.26 11.03
C PRO A 568 -22.70 -35.78 10.87
N PRO A 569 -21.93 -36.34 9.92
CA PRO A 569 -21.60 -37.75 9.96
C PRO A 569 -21.04 -38.04 11.34
N SER A 570 -21.90 -38.54 12.22
CA SER A 570 -21.40 -39.30 13.33
C SER A 570 -21.00 -40.59 12.65
N ILE A 571 -19.71 -40.95 12.76
CA ILE A 571 -19.18 -42.28 12.39
C ILE A 571 -20.09 -43.41 12.92
N LEU A 572 -20.92 -43.09 13.92
CA LEU A 572 -21.92 -43.96 14.52
C LEU A 572 -23.35 -43.81 13.96
N ARG A 573 -23.83 -42.68 13.41
CA ARG A 573 -25.25 -42.57 13.03
C ARG A 573 -25.61 -43.14 11.67
N SER A 574 -24.71 -43.15 10.68
CA SER A 574 -25.02 -43.63 9.33
C SER A 574 -25.43 -45.10 9.27
N ASN A 575 -25.17 -45.88 10.33
CA ASN A 575 -25.64 -47.26 10.50
C ASN A 575 -26.58 -47.50 11.69
N ILE A 576 -26.92 -46.48 12.50
CA ILE A 576 -27.79 -46.63 13.70
C ILE A 576 -29.26 -46.30 13.42
N ALA A 577 -29.55 -45.55 12.35
CA ALA A 577 -30.92 -45.08 12.10
C ALA A 577 -31.93 -46.18 11.75
N THR A 578 -31.50 -47.42 11.49
CA THR A 578 -32.38 -48.44 10.91
C THR A 578 -32.71 -49.67 11.74
N ASN A 579 -32.27 -49.86 13.00
CA ASN A 579 -32.93 -50.79 13.95
C ASN A 579 -32.32 -50.76 15.38
N ASN A 580 -33.17 -50.65 16.41
CA ASN A 580 -32.92 -50.92 17.85
C ASN A 580 -31.98 -49.97 18.65
N ASN A 581 -32.49 -48.78 19.01
CA ASN A 581 -31.81 -47.75 19.81
C ASN A 581 -31.36 -48.14 21.23
N ILE A 582 -31.93 -49.18 21.86
CA ILE A 582 -31.59 -49.52 23.26
C ILE A 582 -30.32 -50.37 23.31
N GLN A 583 -30.20 -51.36 22.43
CA GLN A 583 -29.12 -52.33 22.43
C GLN A 583 -27.76 -51.71 22.05
N ILE A 584 -27.76 -50.76 21.11
CA ILE A 584 -26.54 -50.06 20.69
C ILE A 584 -26.04 -49.12 21.79
N ASN A 585 -26.94 -48.42 22.50
CA ASN A 585 -26.56 -47.59 23.63
C ASN A 585 -25.98 -48.41 24.79
N GLU A 586 -26.50 -49.61 25.04
CA GLU A 586 -25.95 -50.53 26.02
C GLU A 586 -24.57 -51.07 25.59
N ILE A 587 -24.39 -51.44 24.32
CA ILE A 587 -23.08 -51.87 23.78
C ILE A 587 -22.07 -50.73 23.89
N MET A 588 -22.46 -49.51 23.55
CA MET A 588 -21.59 -48.33 23.66
C MET A 588 -21.24 -48.01 25.11
N LYS A 589 -22.20 -48.10 26.04
CA LYS A 589 -21.95 -47.92 27.49
C LYS A 589 -21.03 -49.02 28.03
N LYS A 590 -21.23 -50.26 27.60
CA LYS A 590 -20.40 -51.40 27.98
C LYS A 590 -18.99 -51.25 27.44
N PHE A 591 -18.82 -50.95 26.15
CA PHE A 591 -17.52 -50.63 25.56
C PHE A 591 -16.86 -49.44 26.26
N PHE A 592 -17.66 -48.45 26.67
CA PHE A 592 -17.17 -47.29 27.40
C PHE A 592 -16.62 -47.63 28.79
N ALA A 593 -17.32 -48.51 29.51
CA ALA A 593 -16.89 -49.03 30.80
C ALA A 593 -15.69 -49.98 30.67
N ASP A 594 -15.74 -50.93 29.74
CA ASP A 594 -14.73 -51.97 29.52
C ASP A 594 -13.38 -51.39 29.07
N ARG A 595 -13.38 -50.27 28.33
CA ARG A 595 -12.17 -49.55 27.90
C ARG A 595 -11.75 -48.42 28.83
N VAL A 596 -12.41 -48.29 29.99
CA VAL A 596 -12.02 -47.36 31.06
C VAL A 596 -12.00 -45.89 30.59
N PHE A 597 -12.84 -45.53 29.62
CA PHE A 597 -12.90 -44.15 29.11
C PHE A 597 -13.37 -43.14 30.18
N ALA A 598 -14.02 -43.60 31.25
CA ALA A 598 -14.37 -42.78 32.40
C ALA A 598 -13.14 -42.24 33.15
N GLU A 599 -12.05 -43.00 33.22
CA GLU A 599 -10.79 -42.50 33.78
C GLU A 599 -10.17 -41.43 32.89
N ILE A 600 -10.33 -41.54 31.57
CA ILE A 600 -9.86 -40.52 30.63
C ILE A 600 -10.64 -39.23 30.87
N GLU A 601 -11.98 -39.26 30.93
CA GLU A 601 -12.81 -38.08 31.26
C GLU A 601 -12.40 -37.44 32.60
N THR A 602 -12.07 -38.27 33.60
CA THR A 602 -11.60 -37.82 34.92
C THR A 602 -10.23 -37.17 34.85
N LYS A 603 -9.28 -37.78 34.11
CA LYS A 603 -7.91 -37.26 33.94
C LYS A 603 -7.87 -35.95 33.15
N ILE A 604 -8.67 -35.84 32.09
CA ILE A 604 -8.77 -34.62 31.27
C ILE A 604 -9.71 -33.57 31.88
N GLN A 605 -10.42 -33.92 32.96
CA GLN A 605 -11.42 -33.09 33.64
C GLN A 605 -12.52 -32.57 32.70
N TYR A 606 -12.95 -33.39 31.74
CA TYR A 606 -13.99 -33.05 30.78
C TYR A 606 -14.91 -34.23 30.52
N VAL A 607 -16.22 -34.00 30.66
CA VAL A 607 -17.27 -35.01 30.43
C VAL A 607 -17.90 -34.76 29.06
N PHE A 608 -17.78 -35.74 28.17
CA PHE A 608 -18.36 -35.66 26.83
C PHE A 608 -19.87 -35.82 26.90
N LYS A 609 -20.61 -34.83 26.37
CA LYS A 609 -22.07 -34.93 26.21
C LYS A 609 -22.47 -36.11 25.32
N ASN A 610 -21.69 -36.38 24.28
CA ASN A 610 -21.86 -37.53 23.42
C ASN A 610 -20.59 -38.40 23.41
N LYS A 611 -20.63 -39.50 24.16
CA LYS A 611 -19.51 -40.44 24.33
C LYS A 611 -19.10 -41.16 23.05
N ALA A 612 -19.99 -41.17 22.05
CA ALA A 612 -19.75 -41.65 20.70
C ALA A 612 -18.48 -41.06 20.06
N TYR A 613 -18.26 -39.75 20.25
CA TYR A 613 -17.10 -39.07 19.65
C TYR A 613 -15.77 -39.53 20.26
N LEU A 614 -15.76 -39.79 21.58
CA LEU A 614 -14.58 -40.31 22.24
C LEU A 614 -14.28 -41.73 21.75
N ILE A 615 -15.30 -42.57 21.62
CA ILE A 615 -15.13 -43.92 21.08
C ILE A 615 -14.56 -43.85 19.65
N ALA A 616 -15.16 -43.03 18.78
CA ALA A 616 -14.71 -42.86 17.40
C ALA A 616 -13.30 -42.26 17.26
N ALA A 617 -12.80 -41.53 18.27
CA ALA A 617 -11.44 -41.00 18.26
C ALA A 617 -10.38 -42.05 18.64
N PHE A 618 -10.77 -43.12 19.35
CA PHE A 618 -9.88 -44.19 19.82
C PHE A 618 -10.00 -45.48 19.00
N THR A 619 -10.88 -45.51 18.02
CA THR A 619 -11.08 -46.60 17.05
C THR A 619 -10.71 -46.13 15.66
#